data_AF-A0A2N1RW38-F1
#
_entry.id   AF-A0A2N1RW38-F1
#
_cell.length_a   1.000
_cell.length_b   1.000
_cell.length_c   1.000
_cell.angle_alpha   90.00
_cell.angle_beta   90.00
_cell.angle_gamma   90.00
#
_symmetry.space_group_name_H-M   'P 1'
#
loop_
_entity.id
_entity.type
_entity.pdbx_description
1 polymer ?
#
loop_
_entity_poly.entity_id
_entity_poly.type
_entity_poly.pdbx_seq_one_letter_code
_entity_poly.pdbx_strand_id
1 'polypeptide(L)'
;MNKQKIYISTFEIENKGSVQIPFAAKKFIEELQKNNFELFIPLKWREYPIIEKEIDECNALIALVDKYWASSTWKASEVTYAACGVGAFFKNELFTPKPTFIYFLEKIEPCGYMDSIDSLIYLPDDFNEACNVIKNTLNL
;
A
#
# COMPACT_ATOMS: atom_id res chain seq x y z
N MET A 1 2.14 15.90 -17.98
CA MET A 1 1.68 15.62 -16.59
C MET A 1 2.52 14.47 -16.07
N ASN A 2 3.20 14.63 -14.92
CA ASN A 2 3.93 13.53 -14.30
C ASN A 2 2.90 12.49 -13.81
N LYS A 3 3.05 11.23 -14.20
CA LYS A 3 2.23 10.15 -13.65
C LYS A 3 2.60 9.97 -12.18
N GLN A 4 1.60 9.83 -11.31
CA GLN A 4 1.82 9.52 -9.90
C GLN A 4 2.10 8.03 -9.78
N LYS A 5 3.26 7.68 -9.24
CA LYS A 5 3.70 6.31 -8.97
C LYS A 5 3.21 5.90 -7.59
N ILE A 6 2.43 4.83 -7.52
CA ILE A 6 1.82 4.33 -6.28
C ILE A 6 2.45 2.98 -5.91
N TYR A 7 2.91 2.87 -4.68
CA TYR A 7 3.38 1.62 -4.10
C TYR A 7 2.18 0.75 -3.69
N ILE A 8 2.12 -0.51 -4.13
CA ILE A 8 1.05 -1.44 -3.79
C ILE A 8 1.53 -2.45 -2.76
N SER A 9 1.08 -2.29 -1.50
CA SER A 9 1.31 -3.25 -0.43
C SER A 9 0.20 -4.32 -0.44
N THR A 10 0.44 -5.43 -1.12
CA THR A 10 -0.47 -6.58 -1.15
C THR A 10 0.22 -7.82 -0.59
N PHE A 11 -0.56 -8.73 0.03
CA PHE A 11 -0.05 -10.04 0.42
C PHE A 11 0.24 -10.88 -0.84
N GLU A 12 1.24 -11.75 -0.73
CA GLU A 12 1.72 -12.63 -1.80
C GLU A 12 1.40 -14.08 -1.44
N ILE A 13 0.91 -14.84 -2.41
CA ILE A 13 0.66 -16.27 -2.28
C ILE A 13 1.75 -17.01 -3.04
N GLU A 14 2.58 -17.77 -2.33
CA GLU A 14 3.51 -18.71 -2.96
C GLU A 14 2.77 -19.99 -3.36
N ASN A 15 2.78 -20.32 -4.64
CA ASN A 15 2.22 -21.56 -5.16
C ASN A 15 3.19 -22.21 -6.15
N LYS A 16 3.72 -23.39 -5.80
CA LYS A 16 4.61 -24.21 -6.64
C LYS A 16 5.79 -23.42 -7.24
N GLY A 17 6.40 -22.53 -6.45
CA GLY A 17 7.54 -21.70 -6.87
C GLY A 17 7.18 -20.45 -7.69
N SER A 18 5.88 -20.17 -7.87
CA SER A 18 5.39 -18.90 -8.42
C SER A 18 4.83 -18.02 -7.30
N VAL A 19 5.16 -16.73 -7.33
CA VAL A 19 4.52 -15.74 -6.46
C VAL A 19 3.31 -15.16 -7.19
N GLN A 20 2.16 -15.16 -6.52
CA GLN A 20 0.90 -14.69 -7.06
C GLN A 20 0.26 -13.66 -6.13
N ILE A 21 -0.48 -12.73 -6.71
CA ILE A 21 -1.30 -11.79 -5.97
C ILE A 21 -2.71 -12.39 -5.83
N PRO A 22 -3.39 -12.25 -4.67
CA PRO A 22 -4.79 -12.63 -4.51
C PRO A 22 -5.69 -12.06 -5.62
N PHE A 23 -6.70 -12.81 -6.04
CA PHE A 23 -7.58 -12.42 -7.15
C PHE A 23 -8.29 -11.07 -6.93
N ALA A 24 -8.73 -10.80 -5.70
CA ALA A 24 -9.36 -9.52 -5.34
C ALA A 24 -8.38 -8.34 -5.49
N ALA A 25 -7.14 -8.48 -5.00
CA ALA A 25 -6.09 -7.49 -5.19
C ALA A 25 -5.78 -7.27 -6.68
N LYS A 26 -5.69 -8.35 -7.46
CA LYS A 26 -5.45 -8.27 -8.91
C LYS A 26 -6.52 -7.44 -9.62
N LYS A 27 -7.80 -7.65 -9.30
CA LYS A 27 -8.90 -6.85 -9.86
C LYS A 27 -8.75 -5.37 -9.54
N PHE A 28 -8.48 -5.03 -8.29
CA PHE A 28 -8.31 -3.65 -7.87
C PHE A 28 -7.13 -2.98 -8.59
N ILE A 29 -6.00 -3.68 -8.72
CA ILE A 29 -4.81 -3.24 -9.47
C ILE A 29 -5.14 -2.98 -10.94
N GLU A 30 -5.86 -3.88 -11.61
CA GLU A 30 -6.28 -3.71 -13.01
C GLU A 30 -7.15 -2.46 -13.19
N GLU A 31 -8.07 -2.19 -12.26
CA GLU A 31 -8.93 -1.01 -12.31
C GLU A 31 -8.15 0.30 -12.04
N LEU A 32 -7.16 0.28 -11.15
CA LEU A 32 -6.23 1.41 -10.96
C LEU A 32 -5.44 1.70 -12.24
N GLN A 33 -4.93 0.66 -12.92
CA GLN A 33 -4.20 0.80 -14.18
C GLN A 33 -5.07 1.43 -15.28
N LYS A 34 -6.35 1.02 -15.39
CA LYS A 34 -7.32 1.64 -16.32
C LYS A 34 -7.56 3.12 -16.01
N ASN A 35 -7.36 3.54 -14.77
CA ASN A 35 -7.45 4.93 -14.31
C ASN A 35 -6.14 5.71 -14.44
N ASN A 36 -5.17 5.22 -15.23
CA ASN A 36 -3.89 5.85 -15.53
C ASN A 36 -2.94 6.04 -14.32
N PHE A 37 -3.13 5.29 -13.24
CA PHE A 37 -2.15 5.22 -12.17
C PHE A 37 -0.92 4.42 -12.61
N GLU A 38 0.28 4.91 -12.27
CA GLU A 38 1.51 4.13 -12.40
C GLU A 38 1.70 3.33 -11.11
N LEU A 39 1.82 2.01 -11.21
CA LEU A 39 1.83 1.14 -10.03
C LEU A 39 3.19 0.45 -9.89
N PHE A 40 3.75 0.49 -8.69
CA PHE A 40 4.89 -0.32 -8.29
C PHE A 40 4.42 -1.42 -7.35
N ILE A 41 4.66 -2.68 -7.74
CA ILE A 41 4.16 -3.84 -7.00
C ILE A 41 5.38 -4.71 -6.57
N PRO A 42 5.79 -4.68 -5.30
CA PRO A 42 6.70 -5.70 -4.76
C PRO A 42 6.04 -7.08 -4.88
N LEU A 43 6.73 -8.03 -5.49
CA LEU A 43 6.27 -9.43 -5.63
C LEU A 43 7.13 -10.42 -4.84
N LYS A 44 8.11 -9.94 -4.07
CA LYS A 44 8.96 -10.77 -3.21
C LYS A 44 9.44 -9.95 -2.03
N TRP A 45 9.68 -10.65 -0.92
CA TRP A 45 10.39 -10.05 0.22
C TRP A 45 11.79 -9.60 -0.19
N ARG A 46 12.17 -8.44 0.35
CA ARG A 46 13.47 -7.79 0.20
C ARG A 46 13.88 -7.22 1.54
N GLU A 47 15.15 -6.88 1.68
CA GLU A 47 15.63 -6.21 2.88
C GLU A 47 14.93 -4.85 3.07
N TYR A 48 14.61 -4.48 4.32
CA TYR A 48 13.88 -3.25 4.61
C TYR A 48 14.48 -1.97 3.99
N PRO A 49 15.81 -1.76 3.93
CA PRO A 49 16.35 -0.54 3.29
C PRO A 49 15.98 -0.43 1.81
N ILE A 50 15.78 -1.56 1.14
CA ILE A 50 15.34 -1.60 -0.26
C ILE A 50 13.86 -1.24 -0.33
N ILE A 51 13.03 -1.84 0.54
CA ILE A 51 11.59 -1.57 0.64
C ILE A 51 11.34 -0.07 0.91
N GLU A 52 12.02 0.49 1.91
CA GLU A 52 11.91 1.89 2.30
C GLU A 52 12.28 2.83 1.14
N LYS A 53 13.39 2.56 0.45
CA LYS A 53 13.78 3.33 -0.74
C LYS A 53 12.73 3.25 -1.86
N GLU A 54 12.17 2.07 -2.11
CA GLU A 54 11.13 1.91 -3.13
C GLU A 54 9.85 2.68 -2.79
N ILE A 55 9.50 2.77 -1.50
CA ILE A 55 8.39 3.61 -1.01
C ILE A 55 8.72 5.09 -1.22
N ASP A 56 9.96 5.53 -0.95
CA ASP A 56 10.39 6.92 -1.13
C ASP A 56 10.30 7.38 -2.59
N GLU A 57 10.60 6.49 -3.53
CA GLU A 57 10.47 6.69 -4.99
C GLU A 57 9.01 6.78 -5.46
N CYS A 58 8.04 6.48 -4.60
CA CYS A 58 6.62 6.58 -4.88
C CYS A 58 6.00 7.86 -4.28
N ASN A 59 4.84 8.23 -4.81
CA ASN A 59 4.07 9.38 -4.35
C ASN A 59 3.10 9.02 -3.22
N ALA A 60 2.67 7.76 -3.17
CA ALA A 60 1.74 7.23 -2.19
C ALA A 60 1.91 5.73 -2.02
N LEU A 61 1.29 5.19 -0.97
CA LEU A 61 1.14 3.76 -0.74
C LEU A 61 -0.35 3.38 -0.68
N ILE A 62 -0.73 2.27 -1.29
CA ILE A 62 -2.02 1.61 -1.08
C ILE A 62 -1.78 0.23 -0.49
N ALA A 63 -2.32 -0.04 0.68
CA ALA A 63 -2.38 -1.36 1.27
C ALA A 63 -3.68 -2.06 0.88
N LEU A 64 -3.56 -3.21 0.22
CA LEU A 64 -4.68 -4.08 -0.15
C LEU A 64 -4.77 -5.19 0.90
N VAL A 65 -5.64 -4.96 1.89
CA VAL A 65 -5.70 -5.77 3.11
C VAL A 65 -6.69 -6.92 2.93
N ASP A 66 -6.18 -8.14 2.97
CA ASP A 66 -6.95 -9.37 3.15
C ASP A 66 -6.72 -9.96 4.56
N LYS A 67 -7.37 -11.08 4.87
CA LYS A 67 -7.24 -11.78 6.15
C LYS A 67 -5.83 -12.29 6.47
N TYR A 68 -4.94 -12.37 5.48
CA TYR A 68 -3.56 -12.83 5.66
C TYR A 68 -2.58 -11.66 5.76
N TRP A 69 -2.92 -10.50 5.21
CA TRP A 69 -2.10 -9.28 5.23
C TRP A 69 -1.71 -8.90 6.66
N ALA A 70 -2.63 -9.00 7.61
CA ALA A 70 -2.39 -8.70 9.03
C ALA A 70 -1.33 -9.61 9.67
N SER A 71 -1.11 -10.80 9.12
CA SER A 71 -0.12 -11.76 9.63
C SER A 71 1.31 -11.44 9.18
N SER A 72 1.51 -10.31 8.49
CA SER A 72 2.75 -9.95 7.85
C SER A 72 3.43 -8.74 8.46
N THR A 73 4.50 -9.01 9.21
CA THR A 73 5.33 -7.97 9.82
C THR A 73 5.97 -7.03 8.80
N TRP A 74 6.42 -7.55 7.64
CA TRP A 74 6.88 -6.75 6.51
C TRP A 74 5.82 -5.79 5.94
N LYS A 75 4.57 -6.24 5.75
CA LYS A 75 3.49 -5.39 5.24
C LYS A 75 3.08 -4.31 6.25
N ALA A 76 3.06 -4.67 7.53
CA ALA A 76 2.89 -3.69 8.61
C ALA A 76 4.02 -2.63 8.61
N SER A 77 5.27 -3.05 8.36
CA SER A 77 6.41 -2.15 8.25
C SER A 77 6.33 -1.24 7.03
N GLU A 78 5.86 -1.72 5.87
CA GLU A 78 5.62 -0.89 4.68
C GLU A 78 4.64 0.25 4.99
N VAL A 79 3.49 -0.07 5.60
CA VAL A 79 2.46 0.93 5.99
C VAL A 79 3.01 1.90 7.02
N THR A 80 3.69 1.42 8.04
CA THR A 80 4.23 2.27 9.13
C THR A 80 5.31 3.22 8.60
N TYR A 81 6.19 2.72 7.72
CA TYR A 81 7.21 3.55 7.08
C TYR A 81 6.56 4.64 6.23
N ALA A 82 5.63 4.29 5.34
CA ALA A 82 4.97 5.26 4.48
C ALA A 82 4.20 6.33 5.27
N ALA A 83 3.45 5.93 6.30
CA ALA A 83 2.55 6.80 7.04
C ALA A 83 3.24 7.68 8.10
N CYS A 84 4.35 7.21 8.68
CA CYS A 84 4.99 7.86 9.84
C CYS A 84 6.50 8.11 9.68
N GLY A 85 7.15 7.50 8.71
CA GLY A 85 8.62 7.57 8.54
C GLY A 85 9.40 6.70 9.51
N VAL A 86 8.69 5.93 10.33
CA VAL A 86 9.29 5.00 11.27
C VAL A 86 9.45 3.66 10.56
N GLY A 87 10.61 3.50 9.92
CA GLY A 87 11.00 2.26 9.26
C GLY A 87 11.63 1.24 10.20
N ALA A 88 12.11 0.15 9.64
CA ALA A 88 12.98 -0.78 10.38
C ALA A 88 14.36 -0.14 10.65
N PHE A 89 14.74 0.86 9.85
CA PHE A 89 15.95 1.64 10.02
C PHE A 89 15.61 3.09 10.41
N PHE A 90 16.06 3.51 11.59
CA PHE A 90 15.93 4.90 12.01
C PHE A 90 16.99 5.74 11.30
N LYS A 91 16.57 6.61 10.37
CA LYS A 91 17.43 7.67 9.81
C LYS A 91 17.08 9.00 10.47
N ASN A 92 18.09 9.77 10.89
CA ASN A 92 17.95 11.13 11.45
C ASN A 92 17.53 12.19 10.39
N GLU A 93 16.90 11.77 9.29
CA GLU A 93 16.50 12.65 8.21
C GLU A 93 15.05 13.10 8.41
N LEU A 94 14.73 14.32 7.96
CA LEU A 94 13.37 14.82 7.95
C LEU A 94 12.54 13.99 6.96
N PHE A 95 11.87 12.97 7.47
CA PHE A 95 10.94 12.17 6.68
C PHE A 95 9.65 12.97 6.41
N THR A 96 9.16 12.88 5.17
CA THR A 96 7.83 13.42 4.81
C THR A 96 6.88 12.25 4.59
N PRO A 97 5.86 12.07 5.46
CA PRO A 97 4.82 11.08 5.28
C PRO A 97 4.23 11.06 3.88
N LYS A 98 4.09 9.85 3.34
CA LYS A 98 3.38 9.60 2.09
C LYS A 98 1.90 9.40 2.40
N PRO A 99 0.98 9.95 1.59
CA PRO A 99 -0.41 9.53 1.61
C PRO A 99 -0.49 8.00 1.57
N THR A 100 -1.11 7.42 2.59
CA THR A 100 -1.17 5.98 2.79
C THR A 100 -2.62 5.54 2.88
N PHE A 101 -3.07 4.81 1.86
CA PHE A 101 -4.44 4.39 1.72
C PHE A 101 -4.62 2.93 2.13
N ILE A 102 -5.72 2.64 2.83
CA ILE A 102 -6.08 1.28 3.24
C ILE A 102 -7.34 0.86 2.48
N TYR A 103 -7.26 -0.22 1.70
CA TYR A 103 -8.40 -0.82 1.02
C TYR A 103 -8.60 -2.26 1.48
N PHE A 104 -9.76 -2.54 2.07
CA PHE A 104 -10.10 -3.90 2.51
C PHE A 104 -10.63 -4.72 1.33
N LEU A 105 -9.97 -5.83 1.01
CA LEU A 105 -10.36 -6.72 -0.08
C LEU A 105 -11.55 -7.62 0.26
N GLU A 106 -11.84 -7.74 1.56
CA GLU A 106 -12.93 -8.52 2.14
C GLU A 106 -13.41 -7.84 3.42
N LYS A 107 -14.63 -8.17 3.87
CA LYS A 107 -15.16 -7.64 5.13
C LYS A 107 -14.43 -8.28 6.30
N ILE A 108 -13.35 -7.65 6.74
CA ILE A 108 -12.54 -8.05 7.89
C ILE A 108 -12.54 -6.94 8.93
N GLU A 109 -12.33 -7.32 10.18
CA GLU A 109 -12.11 -6.35 11.23
C GLU A 109 -10.80 -5.58 10.97
N PRO A 110 -10.76 -4.27 11.26
CA PRO A 110 -9.54 -3.49 11.18
C PRO A 110 -8.41 -4.14 11.97
N CYS A 111 -7.19 -4.06 11.43
CA CYS A 111 -6.01 -4.48 12.17
C CYS A 111 -5.80 -3.47 13.31
N GLY A 112 -6.00 -3.88 14.57
CA GLY A 112 -6.06 -2.93 15.70
C GLY A 112 -4.83 -2.04 15.91
N TYR A 113 -3.68 -2.33 15.30
CA TYR A 113 -2.53 -1.40 15.31
C TYR A 113 -2.71 -0.23 14.33
N MET A 114 -3.39 -0.44 13.20
CA MET A 114 -3.66 0.59 12.20
C MET A 114 -4.51 1.71 12.79
N ASP A 115 -5.41 1.39 13.72
CA ASP A 115 -6.28 2.34 14.41
C ASP A 115 -5.49 3.35 15.27
N SER A 116 -4.20 3.11 15.52
CA SER A 116 -3.32 4.06 16.22
C SER A 116 -2.55 4.99 15.29
N ILE A 117 -2.73 4.88 13.96
CA ILE A 117 -2.05 5.68 12.95
C ILE A 117 -3.06 6.66 12.33
N ASP A 118 -3.15 7.87 12.90
CA ASP A 118 -4.11 8.90 12.49
C ASP A 118 -3.97 9.36 11.02
N SER A 119 -2.81 9.13 10.38
CA SER A 119 -2.52 9.55 9.02
C SER A 119 -3.01 8.57 7.93
N LEU A 120 -3.58 7.42 8.31
CA LEU A 120 -4.12 6.46 7.35
C LEU A 120 -5.44 6.94 6.73
N ILE A 121 -5.60 6.70 5.43
CA ILE A 121 -6.80 7.06 4.68
C ILE A 121 -7.53 5.76 4.30
N TYR A 122 -8.61 5.46 5.00
CA TYR A 122 -9.45 4.30 4.69
C TYR A 122 -10.30 4.57 3.45
N LEU A 123 -10.13 3.73 2.45
CA LEU A 123 -10.86 3.83 1.19
C LEU A 123 -12.24 3.17 1.32
N PRO A 124 -13.27 3.73 0.67
CA PRO A 124 -14.60 3.12 0.61
C PRO A 124 -14.59 1.84 -0.23
N ASP A 125 -15.58 0.98 0.00
CA ASP A 125 -15.76 -0.29 -0.73
C ASP A 125 -16.09 -0.07 -2.23
N ASP A 126 -16.69 1.08 -2.57
CA ASP A 126 -16.95 1.43 -3.97
C ASP A 126 -15.65 1.89 -4.65
N PHE A 127 -15.28 1.20 -5.73
CA PHE A 127 -14.03 1.47 -6.43
C PHE A 127 -13.96 2.89 -7.03
N ASN A 128 -15.07 3.43 -7.54
CA ASN A 128 -15.05 4.76 -8.16
C ASN A 128 -14.88 5.82 -7.08
N GLU A 129 -15.55 5.66 -5.95
CA GLU A 129 -15.39 6.53 -4.79
C GLU A 129 -13.96 6.44 -4.24
N ALA A 130 -13.40 5.24 -4.11
CA ALA A 130 -12.01 5.03 -3.69
C ALA A 130 -11.02 5.73 -4.65
N CYS A 131 -11.22 5.59 -5.96
CA CYS A 131 -10.42 6.30 -6.95
C CYS A 131 -10.51 7.81 -6.82
N ASN A 132 -11.70 8.36 -6.56
CA ASN A 132 -11.89 9.79 -6.37
C ASN A 132 -11.16 10.30 -5.13
N VAL A 133 -11.21 9.55 -4.02
CA VAL A 133 -10.44 9.87 -2.80
C VAL A 133 -8.94 9.92 -3.14
N ILE A 134 -8.40 8.89 -3.81
CA ILE A 134 -6.98 8.86 -4.20
C ILE A 134 -6.63 10.07 -5.08
N LYS A 135 -7.43 10.36 -6.12
CA LYS A 135 -7.16 11.48 -7.05
C LYS A 135 -7.18 12.83 -6.32
N ASN A 136 -8.18 13.06 -5.48
CA ASN A 136 -8.30 14.30 -4.71
C ASN A 136 -7.11 14.48 -3.75
N THR A 137 -6.73 13.43 -3.03
CA THR A 137 -5.57 13.47 -2.13
C THR A 137 -4.26 13.74 -2.87
N LEU A 138 -4.11 13.22 -4.08
CA LEU A 138 -2.90 13.39 -4.91
C LEU A 138 -2.94 14.60 -5.85
N ASN A 139 -4.03 15.40 -5.81
CA ASN A 139 -4.28 16.53 -6.71
C ASN A 139 -4.19 16.14 -8.20
N LEU A 140 -4.86 15.03 -8.58
CA LEU A 140 -4.93 14.49 -9.94
C LEU A 140 -6.22 14.83 -10.67
#